data_AF-A0A9D7YHL6-F1
#
_entry.id   AF-A0A9D7YHL6-F1
#
_cell.length_a   1.000
_cell.length_b   1.000
_cell.length_c   1.000
_cell.angle_alpha   90.00
_cell.angle_beta   90.00
_cell.angle_gamma   90.00
#
_symmetry.space_group_name_H-M   'P 1'
#
loop_
_entity.id
_entity.type
_entity.pdbx_description
1 polymer ?
#
loop_
_entity_poly.entity_id
_entity_poly.type
_entity_poly.pdbx_seq_one_letter_code
_entity_poly.pdbx_strand_id
1 'polypeptide(L)'
;MMLRRFAVGLGLGAGLTGCSTSPTADAPKGPSVLGGAAPLFAEVFARPGEPLAIPFAVTGDWPASAAPGVSGTEGTLDGTWLRLEARPAADRAWLGAGPTWSAAALDEERGAREGDLAVFVFAAPAEGERELDAAGWPLALRDAPGSGWPIGPGFGVGGARWASAEPAGSPFDAWRWSIARRARGASEPAPAADAVGLLARQVSARWRAALERVAAVDAPLAERLTRSLGRSVVFEGLAIPAWSAAPERLARLERVLADPKSAALDLRLAAEAWLADEPRGAAWVIDDGGAHRPALFGLANFTERAATASLSGDGNVEMTLLEPLSVQVAALRLARGERAQRVTALVGEDRFDLDLTAAAVPLSPPGLRMGPLTPEWTMPVWLREQAPALDPLWVGAALLQPATGRTGWEVYVECRGVEAAGDWVRVVVGGVDVALGAVRIGADGTVSGEGSCSGARGEVRVETGRWTALVRLPLEALGSELVELGVERVDARGVRSTWPRALGPWGGGGGRGTGGRLAGGGGEGRAGGGGGRGGG
;
A
#
# COMPACT_ATOMS: atom_id res chain seq x y z
N MET A 1 -13.19 22.85 -48.13
CA MET A 1 -12.16 23.84 -48.52
C MET A 1 -10.86 23.40 -47.86
N MET A 2 -9.80 23.04 -48.59
CA MET A 2 -8.92 23.85 -49.45
C MET A 2 -7.89 24.71 -48.69
N LEU A 3 -6.62 24.28 -48.81
CA LEU A 3 -5.45 25.07 -49.24
C LEU A 3 -4.92 26.17 -48.27
N ARG A 4 -3.63 26.57 -48.28
CA ARG A 4 -2.48 26.17 -49.13
C ARG A 4 -1.13 26.31 -48.40
N ARG A 5 -0.06 25.73 -48.99
CA ARG A 5 1.35 26.01 -48.67
C ARG A 5 1.76 27.43 -49.08
N PHE A 6 2.87 27.92 -48.53
CA PHE A 6 3.88 28.68 -49.29
C PHE A 6 5.31 28.23 -48.91
N ALA A 7 6.30 28.57 -49.73
CA ALA A 7 7.72 28.25 -49.58
C ALA A 7 8.59 29.26 -50.35
N VAL A 8 9.89 29.37 -50.01
CA VAL A 8 11.05 30.01 -50.70
C VAL A 8 12.19 30.13 -49.65
N GLY A 9 13.51 30.06 -49.95
CA GLY A 9 14.20 29.71 -51.21
C GLY A 9 15.50 30.51 -51.45
N LEU A 10 16.63 29.81 -51.69
CA LEU A 10 17.95 30.32 -52.19
C LEU A 10 18.80 31.19 -51.20
N GLY A 11 20.12 31.33 -51.36
CA GLY A 11 21.02 30.91 -52.47
C GLY A 11 22.53 30.79 -52.12
N LEU A 12 23.41 30.79 -53.14
CA LEU A 12 24.82 30.37 -53.09
C LEU A 12 25.88 31.49 -52.95
N GLY A 13 27.13 31.13 -52.65
CA GLY A 13 28.36 31.92 -52.90
C GLY A 13 29.66 31.10 -52.74
N ALA A 14 30.69 31.33 -53.58
CA ALA A 14 31.97 30.57 -53.56
C ALA A 14 33.16 31.33 -54.22
N GLY A 15 34.40 31.01 -53.81
CA GLY A 15 35.70 31.54 -54.32
C GLY A 15 36.79 31.41 -53.23
N LEU A 16 38.02 30.86 -53.39
CA LEU A 16 39.08 30.94 -54.42
C LEU A 16 39.84 32.29 -54.42
N THR A 17 41.18 32.41 -54.31
CA THR A 17 42.31 31.46 -54.09
C THR A 17 43.61 32.20 -53.68
N GLY A 18 44.63 31.55 -53.10
CA GLY A 18 45.97 32.15 -52.83
C GLY A 18 47.02 31.16 -52.28
N CYS A 19 48.34 31.43 -52.44
CA CYS A 19 49.41 30.42 -52.26
C CYS A 19 50.67 30.88 -51.49
N SER A 20 51.36 29.89 -50.88
CA SER A 20 52.81 29.78 -50.64
C SER A 20 53.53 30.76 -49.67
N THR A 21 54.04 30.23 -48.54
CA THR A 21 55.50 30.02 -48.33
C THR A 21 55.81 29.30 -47.01
N SER A 22 57.02 28.74 -46.90
CA SER A 22 57.67 28.14 -45.71
C SER A 22 59.20 28.33 -45.89
N PRO A 23 60.09 28.06 -44.91
CA PRO A 23 59.88 27.49 -43.56
C PRO A 23 60.61 28.22 -42.41
N THR A 24 60.22 27.94 -41.16
CA THR A 24 61.08 27.41 -40.05
C THR A 24 60.19 27.13 -38.83
N ALA A 25 60.65 26.29 -37.90
CA ALA A 25 59.88 25.91 -36.71
C ALA A 25 60.28 26.73 -35.48
N ASP A 26 59.29 27.14 -34.68
CA ASP A 26 59.37 27.07 -33.21
C ASP A 26 57.98 27.22 -32.56
N ALA A 27 57.82 26.59 -31.39
CA ALA A 27 56.65 26.59 -30.49
C ALA A 27 55.26 26.22 -31.08
N PRO A 28 54.55 25.20 -30.54
CA PRO A 28 53.15 24.97 -30.89
C PRO A 28 52.28 26.12 -30.35
N LYS A 29 51.55 26.79 -31.24
CA LYS A 29 50.45 27.66 -30.81
C LYS A 29 49.37 26.78 -30.18
N GLY A 30 49.09 26.99 -28.88
CA GLY A 30 47.99 26.31 -28.21
C GLY A 30 46.66 26.56 -28.93
N PRO A 31 45.72 25.59 -28.88
CA PRO A 31 44.45 25.72 -29.58
C PRO A 31 43.71 26.98 -29.11
N SER A 32 43.18 27.75 -30.07
CA SER A 32 42.32 28.88 -29.76
C SER A 32 41.01 28.35 -29.20
N VAL A 33 40.71 28.69 -27.95
CA VAL A 33 39.56 28.16 -27.21
C VAL A 33 38.26 28.64 -27.86
N LEU A 34 37.59 27.72 -28.57
CA LEU A 34 36.18 27.83 -28.94
C LEU A 34 35.31 27.60 -27.69
N GLY A 35 34.03 27.97 -27.75
CA GLY A 35 33.11 27.99 -26.60
C GLY A 35 33.12 26.70 -25.78
N GLY A 36 33.27 26.82 -24.45
CA GLY A 36 33.46 25.69 -23.56
C GLY A 36 32.16 24.99 -23.16
N ALA A 37 32.20 23.66 -23.10
CA ALA A 37 31.21 22.86 -22.41
C ALA A 37 31.73 22.57 -20.98
N ALA A 38 30.88 22.72 -19.97
CA ALA A 38 31.24 22.48 -18.58
C ALA A 38 30.60 21.17 -18.06
N PRO A 39 31.32 20.35 -17.28
CA PRO A 39 30.71 19.21 -16.59
C PRO A 39 29.72 19.75 -15.54
N LEU A 40 28.56 19.08 -15.39
CA LEU A 40 27.53 19.53 -14.44
C LEU A 40 27.89 19.30 -12.97
N PHE A 41 29.03 18.67 -12.69
CA PHE A 41 29.53 18.33 -11.36
C PHE A 41 31.04 18.59 -11.30
N ALA A 42 31.57 18.94 -10.13
CA ALA A 42 33.01 19.11 -9.89
C ALA A 42 33.69 17.88 -9.24
N GLU A 43 32.90 17.02 -8.60
CA GLU A 43 33.32 15.69 -8.13
C GLU A 43 32.25 14.66 -8.52
N VAL A 44 32.67 13.46 -8.97
CA VAL A 44 31.78 12.36 -9.39
C VAL A 44 32.19 11.05 -8.73
N PHE A 45 31.28 10.44 -7.98
CA PHE A 45 31.55 9.23 -7.21
C PHE A 45 31.39 8.01 -8.14
N ALA A 46 32.51 7.45 -8.60
CA ALA A 46 32.57 6.45 -9.68
C ALA A 46 33.10 5.09 -9.19
N ARG A 47 32.56 4.00 -9.73
CA ARG A 47 33.02 2.63 -9.42
C ARG A 47 33.94 2.08 -10.53
N PRO A 48 35.06 1.43 -10.17
CA PRO A 48 35.97 0.83 -11.13
C PRO A 48 35.29 -0.13 -12.12
N GLY A 49 35.54 0.04 -13.42
CA GLY A 49 35.11 -0.90 -14.47
C GLY A 49 33.65 -0.81 -14.92
N GLU A 50 32.82 0.06 -14.32
CA GLU A 50 31.47 0.36 -14.83
C GLU A 50 31.53 1.46 -15.92
N PRO A 51 30.59 1.52 -16.89
CA PRO A 51 30.56 2.61 -17.87
C PRO A 51 30.17 3.93 -17.21
N LEU A 52 31.07 4.91 -17.25
CA LEU A 52 30.87 6.25 -16.72
C LEU A 52 30.26 7.16 -17.78
N ALA A 53 29.07 7.69 -17.47
CA ALA A 53 28.38 8.67 -18.29
C ALA A 53 28.50 10.06 -17.65
N ILE A 54 29.29 10.95 -18.24
CA ILE A 54 29.45 12.33 -17.75
C ILE A 54 28.57 13.26 -18.57
N PRO A 55 27.59 13.97 -17.95
CA PRO A 55 26.76 14.95 -18.62
C PRO A 55 27.42 16.33 -18.61
N PHE A 56 27.43 16.97 -19.78
CA PHE A 56 27.96 18.30 -20.01
C PHE A 56 26.85 19.26 -20.46
N ALA A 57 26.90 20.50 -19.97
CA ALA A 57 26.12 21.60 -20.55
C ALA A 57 26.89 22.19 -21.72
N VAL A 58 26.29 22.17 -22.92
CA VAL A 58 26.87 22.78 -24.13
C VAL A 58 26.60 24.30 -24.09
N THR A 59 27.64 25.12 -24.19
CA THR A 59 27.52 26.58 -24.34
C THR A 59 28.24 27.04 -25.62
N GLY A 60 27.54 27.80 -26.47
CA GLY A 60 27.91 28.00 -27.87
C GLY A 60 27.59 26.80 -28.78
N ASP A 61 27.90 26.92 -30.08
CA ASP A 61 27.78 25.84 -31.06
C ASP A 61 28.98 24.88 -30.99
N TRP A 62 28.72 23.57 -30.86
CA TRP A 62 29.76 22.54 -30.70
C TRP A 62 29.80 21.56 -31.90
N PRO A 63 30.91 21.51 -32.67
CA PRO A 63 31.03 20.61 -33.82
C PRO A 63 31.26 19.16 -33.38
N ALA A 64 30.62 18.20 -34.06
CA ALA A 64 30.66 16.79 -33.68
C ALA A 64 32.07 16.17 -33.66
N SER A 65 33.02 16.73 -34.42
CA SER A 65 34.43 16.31 -34.46
C SER A 65 35.31 16.86 -33.33
N ALA A 66 34.80 17.77 -32.48
CA ALA A 66 35.53 18.27 -31.31
C ALA A 66 35.33 17.36 -30.11
N ALA A 67 36.03 16.22 -30.11
CA ALA A 67 36.15 15.39 -28.92
C ALA A 67 37.06 16.09 -27.88
N PRO A 68 36.67 16.15 -26.58
CA PRO A 68 37.58 16.60 -25.53
C PRO A 68 38.73 15.61 -25.39
N GLY A 69 39.97 16.09 -25.50
CA GLY A 69 41.16 15.26 -25.35
C GLY A 69 41.46 14.97 -23.89
N VAL A 70 41.13 13.76 -23.42
CA VAL A 70 41.47 13.31 -22.06
C VAL A 70 42.99 13.16 -21.93
N SER A 71 43.65 14.11 -21.28
CA SER A 71 45.09 14.07 -21.01
C SER A 71 45.40 13.26 -19.75
N GLY A 72 45.56 11.94 -19.91
CA GLY A 72 46.12 11.03 -18.89
C GLY A 72 47.44 10.39 -19.36
N THR A 73 48.17 9.74 -18.45
CA THR A 73 49.51 9.19 -18.76
C THR A 73 49.52 7.96 -19.67
N GLU A 74 48.37 7.36 -19.99
CA GLU A 74 48.28 6.25 -20.96
C GLU A 74 46.86 6.13 -21.56
N GLY A 75 46.77 6.09 -22.90
CA GLY A 75 45.58 5.68 -23.66
C GLY A 75 44.58 6.78 -24.06
N THR A 76 44.16 6.77 -25.32
CA THR A 76 42.94 7.45 -25.81
C THR A 76 41.73 6.55 -25.62
N LEU A 77 40.62 7.09 -25.09
CA LEU A 77 39.34 6.39 -24.96
C LEU A 77 38.40 6.75 -26.12
N ASP A 78 38.03 5.78 -26.93
CA ASP A 78 36.98 5.93 -27.94
C ASP A 78 35.60 6.01 -27.25
N GLY A 79 34.97 7.18 -27.30
CA GLY A 79 33.64 7.45 -26.74
C GLY A 79 32.61 7.77 -27.82
N THR A 80 31.35 7.39 -27.59
CA THR A 80 30.23 7.71 -28.50
C THR A 80 29.36 8.83 -27.93
N TRP A 81 29.08 9.85 -28.74
CA TRP A 81 28.20 10.96 -28.37
C TRP A 81 26.73 10.61 -28.57
N LEU A 82 25.91 10.86 -27.54
CA LEU A 82 24.46 10.69 -27.58
C LEU A 82 23.76 12.00 -27.19
N ARG A 83 22.78 12.44 -27.99
CA ARG A 83 21.82 13.47 -27.56
C ARG A 83 20.69 12.79 -26.79
N LEU A 84 20.43 13.25 -25.57
CA LEU A 84 19.34 12.74 -24.73
C LEU A 84 18.21 13.77 -24.63
N GLU A 85 17.09 13.50 -25.31
CA GLU A 85 15.89 14.33 -25.16
C GLU A 85 15.05 13.84 -23.97
N ALA A 86 15.09 14.61 -22.88
CA ALA A 86 14.24 14.40 -21.71
C ALA A 86 12.86 15.05 -21.93
N ARG A 87 11.78 14.26 -21.83
CA ARG A 87 10.44 14.80 -21.58
C ARG A 87 10.12 14.72 -20.09
N PRO A 88 9.83 15.83 -19.40
CA PRO A 88 9.58 15.81 -17.98
C PRO A 88 8.21 15.18 -17.68
N ALA A 89 8.23 14.04 -16.99
CA ALA A 89 7.08 13.64 -16.19
C ALA A 89 7.01 14.55 -14.96
N ALA A 90 5.98 15.41 -14.90
CA ALA A 90 5.69 16.19 -13.71
C ALA A 90 5.30 15.26 -12.54
N ASP A 91 5.65 15.69 -11.32
CA ASP A 91 5.42 15.02 -10.04
C ASP A 91 6.02 13.61 -9.87
N ARG A 92 7.14 13.56 -9.13
CA ARG A 92 7.80 12.32 -8.72
C ARG A 92 7.15 11.70 -7.48
N ALA A 93 6.57 10.51 -7.63
CA ALA A 93 6.97 9.33 -6.86
C ALA A 93 6.38 8.03 -7.44
N TRP A 94 6.67 6.94 -6.74
CA TRP A 94 5.72 5.87 -6.43
C TRP A 94 5.80 4.59 -7.24
N LEU A 95 7.00 4.02 -7.30
CA LEU A 95 7.43 3.15 -8.39
C LEU A 95 7.25 3.91 -9.71
N GLY A 96 8.15 4.84 -10.01
CA GLY A 96 8.01 5.71 -11.17
C GLY A 96 7.69 4.93 -12.46
N ALA A 97 6.89 5.55 -13.33
CA ALA A 97 7.13 5.32 -14.75
C ALA A 97 8.56 5.82 -15.02
N GLY A 98 9.39 4.99 -15.65
CA GLY A 98 10.73 5.43 -16.02
C GLY A 98 10.63 6.67 -16.92
N PRO A 99 11.48 7.70 -16.74
CA PRO A 99 11.57 8.80 -17.69
C PRO A 99 11.70 8.23 -19.12
N THR A 100 10.80 8.65 -20.01
CA THR A 100 10.78 8.20 -21.40
C THR A 100 11.82 8.98 -22.19
N TRP A 101 13.08 8.57 -22.03
CA TRP A 101 14.20 9.05 -22.83
C TRP A 101 14.11 8.52 -24.26
N SER A 102 14.39 9.39 -25.23
CA SER A 102 14.89 8.97 -26.54
C SER A 102 16.33 9.42 -26.66
N ALA A 103 17.24 8.44 -26.75
CA ALA A 103 18.63 8.67 -27.12
C ALA A 103 18.76 8.57 -28.65
N ALA A 104 19.47 9.50 -29.26
CA ALA A 104 19.89 9.41 -30.66
C ALA A 104 21.40 9.67 -30.74
N ALA A 105 22.06 9.04 -31.72
CA ALA A 105 23.41 9.45 -32.10
C ALA A 105 23.38 10.93 -32.53
N LEU A 106 24.43 11.67 -32.20
CA LEU A 106 24.57 13.06 -32.62
C LEU A 106 24.80 13.12 -34.14
N ASP A 107 23.90 13.82 -34.84
CA ASP A 107 23.88 13.97 -36.30
C ASP A 107 25.12 14.76 -36.74
N GLU A 108 26.04 14.11 -37.46
CA GLU A 108 27.38 14.64 -37.78
C GLU A 108 27.31 15.95 -38.58
N GLU A 109 26.32 16.11 -39.46
CA GLU A 109 26.12 17.34 -40.24
C GLU A 109 25.61 18.53 -39.41
N ARG A 110 25.16 18.30 -38.17
CA ARG A 110 24.32 19.26 -37.43
C ARG A 110 24.83 19.68 -36.05
N GLY A 111 25.66 18.87 -35.42
CA GLY A 111 26.32 19.18 -34.14
C GLY A 111 25.37 19.32 -32.93
N ALA A 112 25.94 19.72 -31.79
CA ALA A 112 25.21 20.08 -30.58
C ALA A 112 25.16 21.59 -30.42
N ARG A 113 24.05 22.11 -29.86
CA ARG A 113 23.77 23.54 -29.76
C ARG A 113 23.83 24.04 -28.32
N GLU A 114 23.97 25.34 -28.16
CA GLU A 114 23.85 26.00 -26.86
C GLU A 114 22.53 25.61 -26.16
N GLY A 115 22.65 25.02 -24.97
CA GLY A 115 21.51 24.52 -24.19
C GLY A 115 21.15 23.04 -24.42
N ASP A 116 21.77 22.33 -25.38
CA ASP A 116 21.67 20.87 -25.45
C ASP A 116 22.40 20.21 -24.27
N LEU A 117 21.85 19.10 -23.77
CA LEU A 117 22.54 18.21 -22.84
C LEU A 117 23.25 17.10 -23.62
N ALA A 118 24.57 17.17 -23.66
CA ALA A 118 25.41 16.13 -24.24
C ALA A 118 25.89 15.17 -23.15
N VAL A 119 25.93 13.86 -23.45
CA VAL A 119 26.51 12.86 -22.56
C VAL A 119 27.66 12.17 -23.28
N PHE A 120 28.84 12.22 -22.65
CA PHE A 120 30.01 11.44 -23.07
C PHE A 120 30.06 10.16 -22.23
N VAL A 121 30.10 9.01 -22.89
CA VAL A 121 30.12 7.68 -22.25
C VAL A 121 31.43 6.97 -22.57
N PHE A 122 32.15 6.56 -21.53
CA PHE A 122 33.40 5.82 -21.60
C PHE A 122 33.50 4.83 -20.44
N ALA A 123 34.45 3.88 -20.48
CA ALA A 123 34.66 2.95 -19.37
C ALA A 123 35.37 3.64 -18.19
N ALA A 124 34.85 3.51 -16.95
CA ALA A 124 35.56 3.99 -15.77
C ALA A 124 36.89 3.22 -15.60
N PRO A 125 38.03 3.91 -15.47
CA PRO A 125 39.31 3.25 -15.24
C PRO A 125 39.36 2.56 -13.87
N ALA A 126 40.31 1.65 -13.70
CA ALA A 126 40.55 0.97 -12.42
C ALA A 126 41.03 1.93 -11.31
N GLU A 127 40.80 1.52 -10.06
CA GLU A 127 40.92 2.23 -8.78
C GLU A 127 41.92 3.40 -8.67
N GLY A 128 41.52 4.43 -7.91
CA GLY A 128 42.31 5.59 -7.52
C GLY A 128 41.58 6.92 -7.73
N GLU A 129 41.88 7.95 -6.93
CA GLU A 129 41.54 9.34 -7.28
C GLU A 129 42.23 9.67 -8.61
N ARG A 130 41.45 10.09 -9.61
CA ARG A 130 41.93 10.55 -10.91
C ARG A 130 41.26 11.85 -11.28
N GLU A 131 42.00 12.68 -12.00
CA GLU A 131 41.56 13.97 -12.50
C GLU A 131 41.30 13.87 -14.01
N LEU A 132 40.11 14.28 -14.47
CA LEU A 132 39.76 14.28 -15.89
C LEU A 132 39.66 15.72 -16.40
N ASP A 133 40.61 16.15 -17.23
CA ASP A 133 40.58 17.48 -17.86
C ASP A 133 39.65 17.47 -19.07
N ALA A 134 38.46 18.05 -18.91
CA ALA A 134 37.50 18.27 -19.97
C ALA A 134 37.59 19.73 -20.46
N ALA A 135 38.43 19.98 -21.46
CA ALA A 135 38.59 21.28 -22.12
C ALA A 135 38.99 22.44 -21.18
N GLY A 136 39.89 22.18 -20.22
CA GLY A 136 40.41 23.14 -19.25
C GLY A 136 39.69 23.12 -17.89
N TRP A 137 38.91 22.07 -17.61
CA TRP A 137 38.13 21.93 -16.37
C TRP A 137 38.43 20.57 -15.71
N PRO A 138 39.09 20.57 -14.52
CA PRO A 138 39.38 19.34 -13.79
C PRO A 138 38.14 18.80 -13.05
N LEU A 139 38.02 17.47 -13.02
CA LEU A 139 36.99 16.70 -12.32
C LEU A 139 37.61 15.57 -11.48
N ALA A 140 37.25 15.47 -10.19
CA ALA A 140 37.78 14.44 -9.25
C ALA A 140 36.74 13.35 -8.86
N LEU A 141 37.17 12.22 -8.29
CA LEU A 141 36.33 11.01 -8.05
C LEU A 141 36.51 10.38 -6.63
N ARG A 142 35.43 9.97 -5.93
CA ARG A 142 35.44 9.59 -4.46
C ARG A 142 34.37 8.54 -3.98
N ASP A 143 34.34 8.25 -2.66
CA ASP A 143 33.50 7.26 -1.89
C ASP A 143 32.71 7.85 -0.66
N ALA A 144 31.76 7.14 0.03
CA ALA A 144 30.78 7.74 1.00
C ALA A 144 30.23 6.89 2.25
N PRO A 145 29.73 7.50 3.39
CA PRO A 145 29.26 6.85 4.67
C PRO A 145 27.84 7.26 5.28
N GLY A 146 27.42 6.83 6.53
CA GLY A 146 26.05 7.04 7.15
C GLY A 146 25.79 6.91 8.71
N SER A 147 24.51 6.84 9.22
CA SER A 147 24.04 6.99 10.66
C SER A 147 22.69 6.27 11.11
N GLY A 148 22.15 6.40 12.36
CA GLY A 148 20.89 5.77 12.95
C GLY A 148 20.20 6.59 14.11
N TRP A 149 19.24 6.22 15.02
CA TRP A 149 18.60 4.97 15.57
C TRP A 149 17.04 5.06 16.01
N PRO A 150 16.50 4.95 17.29
CA PRO A 150 15.41 3.98 17.70
C PRO A 150 14.18 4.43 18.61
N ILE A 151 13.18 3.52 18.93
CA ILE A 151 11.93 3.72 19.79
C ILE A 151 11.55 2.44 20.67
N GLY A 152 10.45 2.39 21.47
CA GLY A 152 9.99 1.23 22.32
C GLY A 152 8.45 0.97 22.52
N PRO A 153 8.00 -0.15 23.19
CA PRO A 153 6.69 -0.85 22.89
C PRO A 153 5.84 -1.53 24.04
N GLY A 154 4.65 -2.13 23.70
CA GLY A 154 4.14 -3.43 24.28
C GLY A 154 2.72 -3.53 24.92
N PHE A 155 1.94 -4.63 24.70
CA PHE A 155 0.65 -4.99 25.38
C PHE A 155 0.22 -6.50 25.31
N GLY A 156 -0.86 -6.92 26.01
CA GLY A 156 -1.25 -8.33 26.29
C GLY A 156 -2.75 -8.76 26.20
N VAL A 157 -3.17 -9.83 26.91
CA VAL A 157 -4.24 -10.79 26.48
C VAL A 157 -5.29 -11.19 27.55
N GLY A 158 -6.60 -11.26 27.20
CA GLY A 158 -7.62 -12.01 27.97
C GLY A 158 -9.11 -11.69 27.67
N GLY A 159 -10.01 -12.69 27.75
CA GLY A 159 -11.48 -12.54 27.64
C GLY A 159 -12.10 -12.77 26.25
N ALA A 160 -13.43 -12.69 26.13
CA ALA A 160 -14.13 -12.52 24.85
C ALA A 160 -13.90 -11.08 24.40
N ARG A 161 -12.92 -10.87 23.50
CA ARG A 161 -12.29 -9.57 23.38
C ARG A 161 -13.12 -8.66 22.50
N TRP A 162 -13.44 -7.51 23.05
CA TRP A 162 -13.82 -6.36 22.26
C TRP A 162 -12.66 -6.03 21.32
N ALA A 163 -12.94 -6.01 20.01
CA ALA A 163 -11.86 -6.14 19.02
C ALA A 163 -10.95 -4.91 18.90
N SER A 164 -11.45 -3.74 19.32
CA SER A 164 -10.65 -2.54 19.51
C SER A 164 -10.38 -2.34 21.01
N ALA A 165 -9.33 -1.58 21.32
CA ALA A 165 -9.36 -0.77 22.54
C ALA A 165 -10.64 0.09 22.56
N GLU A 166 -11.14 0.50 23.73
CA GLU A 166 -12.29 1.42 23.79
C GLU A 166 -11.95 2.68 22.96
N PRO A 167 -12.86 3.17 22.08
CA PRO A 167 -12.51 4.13 21.03
C PRO A 167 -12.05 5.49 21.62
N ALA A 168 -10.74 5.61 21.78
CA ALA A 168 -10.06 6.66 22.52
C ALA A 168 -10.14 8.01 21.79
N GLY A 169 -11.25 8.71 22.00
CA GLY A 169 -11.51 10.03 21.42
C GLY A 169 -12.99 10.33 21.16
N SER A 170 -13.89 9.34 21.18
CA SER A 170 -15.33 9.54 20.91
C SER A 170 -16.19 9.33 22.17
N PRO A 171 -16.63 10.43 22.83
CA PRO A 171 -17.61 10.37 23.93
C PRO A 171 -18.92 9.67 23.58
N PHE A 172 -19.33 9.72 22.31
CA PHE A 172 -20.56 9.10 21.83
C PHE A 172 -20.37 7.60 21.59
N ASP A 173 -19.30 7.17 20.93
CA ASP A 173 -19.08 5.73 20.74
C ASP A 173 -18.85 5.04 22.09
N ALA A 174 -18.13 5.65 23.04
CA ALA A 174 -18.01 5.13 24.42
C ALA A 174 -19.39 4.82 25.07
N TRP A 175 -20.42 5.62 24.79
CA TRP A 175 -21.80 5.35 25.22
C TRP A 175 -22.47 4.19 24.45
N ARG A 176 -22.29 4.10 23.13
CA ARG A 176 -22.79 2.95 22.33
C ARG A 176 -22.17 1.63 22.79
N TRP A 177 -20.88 1.69 23.11
CA TRP A 177 -20.07 0.63 23.71
C TRP A 177 -20.60 0.21 25.10
N SER A 178 -21.04 1.17 25.92
CA SER A 178 -21.77 0.90 27.17
C SER A 178 -23.07 0.13 26.95
N ILE A 179 -23.86 0.47 25.91
CA ILE A 179 -25.06 -0.30 25.54
C ILE A 179 -24.68 -1.71 25.06
N ALA A 180 -23.71 -1.83 24.17
CA ALA A 180 -23.23 -3.10 23.63
C ALA A 180 -22.76 -4.08 24.73
N ARG A 181 -22.04 -3.55 25.73
CA ARG A 181 -21.59 -4.31 26.91
C ARG A 181 -22.79 -4.76 27.76
N ARG A 182 -23.71 -3.86 28.09
CA ARG A 182 -24.91 -4.17 28.87
C ARG A 182 -25.80 -5.22 28.19
N ALA A 183 -25.95 -5.15 26.87
CA ALA A 183 -26.70 -6.12 26.06
C ALA A 183 -26.08 -7.54 26.06
N ARG A 184 -24.77 -7.66 26.34
CA ARG A 184 -24.07 -8.95 26.56
C ARG A 184 -23.89 -9.32 28.04
N GLY A 185 -24.54 -8.61 28.96
CA GLY A 185 -24.37 -8.81 30.41
C GLY A 185 -22.97 -8.46 30.95
N ALA A 186 -22.13 -7.82 30.15
CA ALA A 186 -20.80 -7.38 30.57
C ALA A 186 -20.91 -6.10 31.39
N SER A 187 -20.16 -6.02 32.49
CA SER A 187 -20.13 -4.83 33.35
C SER A 187 -19.70 -3.59 32.57
N GLU A 188 -20.34 -2.46 32.86
CA GLU A 188 -20.00 -1.14 32.32
C GLU A 188 -18.68 -0.67 32.99
N PRO A 189 -17.69 -0.18 32.23
CA PRO A 189 -16.44 0.29 32.82
C PRO A 189 -16.72 1.54 33.66
N ALA A 190 -15.95 1.76 34.73
CA ALA A 190 -16.04 3.00 35.49
C ALA A 190 -15.66 4.18 34.57
N PRO A 191 -16.57 5.15 34.32
CA PRO A 191 -16.31 6.20 33.34
C PRO A 191 -15.17 7.10 33.79
N ALA A 192 -14.16 7.25 32.93
CA ALA A 192 -12.90 7.95 33.22
C ALA A 192 -13.12 9.33 33.86
N ALA A 193 -12.20 9.74 34.74
CA ALA A 193 -12.29 11.02 35.44
C ALA A 193 -11.91 12.25 34.57
N ASP A 194 -11.44 12.01 33.35
CA ASP A 194 -11.03 13.05 32.39
C ASP A 194 -12.23 13.74 31.68
N ALA A 195 -11.89 14.71 30.83
CA ALA A 195 -12.86 15.47 30.05
C ALA A 195 -13.65 14.61 29.04
N VAL A 196 -13.05 13.55 28.49
CA VAL A 196 -13.71 12.65 27.53
C VAL A 196 -14.77 11.82 28.25
N GLY A 197 -14.46 11.28 29.44
CA GLY A 197 -15.40 10.57 30.30
C GLY A 197 -16.51 11.48 30.86
N LEU A 198 -16.23 12.76 31.13
CA LEU A 198 -17.24 13.75 31.50
C LEU A 198 -18.21 14.03 30.34
N LEU A 199 -17.70 14.28 29.12
CA LEU A 199 -18.52 14.44 27.93
C LEU A 199 -19.31 13.18 27.60
N ALA A 200 -18.72 11.99 27.79
CA ALA A 200 -19.40 10.70 27.55
C ALA A 200 -20.60 10.53 28.48
N ARG A 201 -20.48 10.93 29.76
CA ARG A 201 -21.60 10.95 30.71
C ARG A 201 -22.69 11.94 30.29
N GLN A 202 -22.34 13.13 29.79
CA GLN A 202 -23.31 14.12 29.31
C GLN A 202 -24.08 13.62 28.08
N VAL A 203 -23.38 13.06 27.09
CA VAL A 203 -23.99 12.44 25.90
C VAL A 203 -24.88 11.26 26.29
N SER A 204 -24.40 10.40 27.21
CA SER A 204 -25.18 9.28 27.75
C SER A 204 -26.49 9.74 28.39
N ALA A 205 -26.47 10.80 29.19
CA ALA A 205 -27.66 11.34 29.85
C ALA A 205 -28.67 11.90 28.85
N ARG A 206 -28.20 12.63 27.83
CA ARG A 206 -29.06 13.20 26.77
C ARG A 206 -29.76 12.12 25.96
N TRP A 207 -29.05 11.05 25.59
CA TRP A 207 -29.66 9.92 24.90
C TRP A 207 -30.59 9.07 25.78
N ARG A 208 -30.32 8.89 27.07
CA ARG A 208 -31.25 8.22 27.99
C ARG A 208 -32.60 8.96 28.04
N ALA A 209 -32.58 10.27 28.29
CA ALA A 209 -33.80 11.08 28.29
C ALA A 209 -34.54 11.05 26.94
N ALA A 210 -33.81 11.03 25.83
CA ALA A 210 -34.39 10.88 24.49
C ALA A 210 -35.07 9.51 24.28
N LEU A 211 -34.43 8.43 24.73
CA LEU A 211 -34.98 7.06 24.63
C LEU A 211 -36.15 6.83 25.61
N GLU A 212 -36.10 7.41 26.81
CA GLU A 212 -37.20 7.42 27.78
C GLU A 212 -38.45 8.10 27.21
N ARG A 213 -38.28 9.19 26.44
CA ARG A 213 -39.40 9.84 25.73
C ARG A 213 -39.97 9.00 24.59
N VAL A 214 -39.16 8.24 23.87
CA VAL A 214 -39.69 7.23 22.92
C VAL A 214 -40.43 6.15 23.70
N ALA A 215 -39.89 5.67 24.82
CA ALA A 215 -40.49 4.57 25.60
C ALA A 215 -41.85 4.94 26.22
N ALA A 216 -42.04 6.21 26.57
CA ALA A 216 -43.33 6.75 27.02
C ALA A 216 -44.42 6.79 25.93
N VAL A 217 -44.05 6.62 24.65
CA VAL A 217 -44.97 6.55 23.51
C VAL A 217 -45.09 5.12 22.97
N ASP A 218 -43.95 4.44 22.81
CA ASP A 218 -43.81 3.09 22.25
C ASP A 218 -42.55 2.43 22.85
N ALA A 219 -42.74 1.68 23.95
CA ALA A 219 -41.64 1.00 24.63
C ALA A 219 -40.92 -0.07 23.76
N PRO A 220 -41.62 -0.92 22.99
CA PRO A 220 -40.97 -1.83 22.03
C PRO A 220 -40.11 -1.12 20.97
N LEU A 221 -40.55 0.05 20.48
CA LEU A 221 -39.77 0.87 19.55
C LEU A 221 -38.51 1.45 20.23
N ALA A 222 -38.63 1.97 21.45
CA ALA A 222 -37.49 2.47 22.21
C ALA A 222 -36.46 1.38 22.52
N GLU A 223 -36.92 0.16 22.80
CA GLU A 223 -36.05 -0.99 23.06
C GLU A 223 -35.29 -1.42 21.79
N ARG A 224 -35.99 -1.56 20.65
CA ARG A 224 -35.38 -1.81 19.33
C ARG A 224 -34.39 -0.72 18.93
N LEU A 225 -34.74 0.55 19.17
CA LEU A 225 -33.86 1.68 18.90
C LEU A 225 -32.60 1.62 19.79
N THR A 226 -32.74 1.30 21.07
CA THR A 226 -31.61 1.12 21.99
C THR A 226 -30.69 -0.03 21.54
N ARG A 227 -31.27 -1.18 21.19
CA ARG A 227 -30.53 -2.36 20.69
C ARG A 227 -29.80 -2.06 19.37
N SER A 228 -30.42 -1.33 18.45
CA SER A 228 -29.81 -0.86 17.21
C SER A 228 -28.69 0.18 17.45
N LEU A 229 -28.88 1.12 18.38
CA LEU A 229 -27.86 2.12 18.72
C LEU A 229 -26.60 1.50 19.36
N GLY A 230 -26.75 0.43 20.16
CA GLY A 230 -25.63 -0.37 20.70
C GLY A 230 -25.25 -1.61 19.87
N ARG A 231 -25.72 -1.72 18.62
CA ARG A 231 -25.64 -2.95 17.83
C ARG A 231 -24.21 -3.38 17.53
N SER A 232 -23.91 -4.64 17.79
CA SER A 232 -22.60 -5.24 17.59
C SER A 232 -22.74 -6.72 17.29
N VAL A 233 -21.96 -7.24 16.34
CA VAL A 233 -21.93 -8.66 15.96
C VAL A 233 -20.84 -9.43 16.70
N VAL A 234 -20.91 -10.76 16.66
CA VAL A 234 -19.84 -11.64 17.15
C VAL A 234 -19.15 -12.35 15.97
N PHE A 235 -17.82 -12.35 15.97
CA PHE A 235 -16.95 -12.99 14.99
C PHE A 235 -15.74 -13.57 15.73
N GLU A 236 -15.45 -14.87 15.59
CA GLU A 236 -14.31 -15.54 16.25
C GLU A 236 -14.22 -15.33 17.79
N GLY A 237 -15.37 -15.09 18.45
CA GLY A 237 -15.43 -14.74 19.88
C GLY A 237 -15.04 -13.30 20.20
N LEU A 238 -14.67 -12.51 19.19
CA LEU A 238 -14.57 -11.06 19.27
C LEU A 238 -15.96 -10.42 19.11
N ALA A 239 -16.20 -9.34 19.83
CA ALA A 239 -17.40 -8.51 19.66
C ALA A 239 -17.03 -7.22 18.91
N ILE A 240 -17.71 -7.01 17.78
CA ILE A 240 -17.42 -5.97 16.79
C ILE A 240 -18.61 -5.00 16.70
N PRO A 241 -18.41 -3.67 16.78
CA PRO A 241 -19.45 -2.69 16.45
C PRO A 241 -20.10 -2.95 15.09
N ALA A 242 -21.42 -2.82 15.00
CA ALA A 242 -22.18 -3.06 13.77
C ALA A 242 -23.21 -1.93 13.54
N TRP A 243 -22.78 -0.70 13.80
CA TRP A 243 -23.64 0.47 13.83
C TRP A 243 -23.23 1.53 12.82
N SER A 244 -24.20 2.22 12.22
CA SER A 244 -23.93 3.37 11.36
C SER A 244 -23.16 4.45 12.12
N ALA A 245 -22.04 4.88 11.56
CA ALA A 245 -21.24 6.01 12.04
C ALA A 245 -21.47 7.26 11.17
N ALA A 246 -22.74 7.55 10.87
CA ALA A 246 -23.17 8.78 10.18
C ALA A 246 -23.58 9.85 11.21
N PRO A 247 -22.67 10.74 11.67
CA PRO A 247 -22.94 11.66 12.78
C PRO A 247 -24.12 12.58 12.49
N GLU A 248 -24.27 13.07 11.26
CA GLU A 248 -25.39 13.95 10.85
C GLU A 248 -26.77 13.29 10.96
N ARG A 249 -26.87 11.97 10.69
CA ARG A 249 -28.13 11.22 10.86
C ARG A 249 -28.46 11.05 12.34
N LEU A 250 -27.45 10.75 13.16
CA LEU A 250 -27.60 10.54 14.60
C LEU A 250 -27.92 11.85 15.33
N ALA A 251 -27.23 12.94 15.00
CA ALA A 251 -27.51 14.27 15.54
C ALA A 251 -28.89 14.81 15.11
N ARG A 252 -29.38 14.44 13.92
CA ARG A 252 -30.75 14.74 13.48
C ARG A 252 -31.78 13.95 14.30
N LEU A 253 -31.57 12.64 14.47
CA LEU A 253 -32.44 11.81 15.32
C LEU A 253 -32.47 12.34 16.76
N GLU A 254 -31.30 12.52 17.37
CA GLU A 254 -31.14 13.01 18.73
C GLU A 254 -31.87 14.34 18.95
N ARG A 255 -31.79 15.28 17.99
CA ARG A 255 -32.49 16.57 18.07
C ARG A 255 -34.01 16.40 18.16
N VAL A 256 -34.60 15.52 17.35
CA VAL A 256 -36.05 15.25 17.39
C VAL A 256 -36.44 14.53 18.68
N LEU A 257 -35.65 13.53 19.10
CA LEU A 257 -35.95 12.73 20.29
C LEU A 257 -35.70 13.48 21.61
N ALA A 258 -34.83 14.49 21.61
CA ALA A 258 -34.53 15.31 22.79
C ALA A 258 -35.33 16.61 22.88
N ASP A 259 -35.87 17.17 21.78
CA ASP A 259 -36.69 18.40 21.86
C ASP A 259 -38.01 18.12 22.58
N PRO A 260 -38.27 18.72 23.77
CA PRO A 260 -39.48 18.48 24.55
C PRO A 260 -40.78 18.86 23.83
N LYS A 261 -40.71 19.61 22.71
CA LYS A 261 -41.87 20.03 21.91
C LYS A 261 -42.28 19.04 20.81
N SER A 262 -41.42 18.09 20.44
CA SER A 262 -41.75 17.04 19.44
C SER A 262 -42.99 16.26 19.88
N ALA A 263 -43.96 16.09 18.97
CA ALA A 263 -45.16 15.32 19.26
C ALA A 263 -44.85 13.81 19.30
N ALA A 264 -45.73 13.04 19.95
CA ALA A 264 -45.60 11.59 20.05
C ALA A 264 -45.46 10.88 18.68
N LEU A 265 -46.17 11.39 17.66
CA LEU A 265 -46.06 10.90 16.30
C LEU A 265 -44.69 11.22 15.66
N ASP A 266 -44.13 12.41 15.90
CA ASP A 266 -42.83 12.82 15.36
C ASP A 266 -41.69 11.96 15.96
N LEU A 267 -41.74 11.72 17.27
CA LEU A 267 -40.80 10.85 17.99
C LEU A 267 -40.81 9.44 17.40
N ARG A 268 -42.00 8.88 17.20
CA ARG A 268 -42.19 7.56 16.59
C ARG A 268 -41.68 7.52 15.14
N LEU A 269 -42.14 8.44 14.29
CA LEU A 269 -41.75 8.46 12.87
C LEU A 269 -40.25 8.65 12.67
N ALA A 270 -39.59 9.49 13.49
CA ALA A 270 -38.14 9.66 13.44
C ALA A 270 -37.38 8.39 13.83
N ALA A 271 -37.84 7.67 14.87
CA ALA A 271 -37.25 6.40 15.30
C ALA A 271 -37.51 5.26 14.29
N GLU A 272 -38.72 5.15 13.74
CA GLU A 272 -39.06 4.17 12.70
C GLU A 272 -38.28 4.43 11.40
N ALA A 273 -38.19 5.68 10.94
CA ALA A 273 -37.43 6.04 9.74
C ALA A 273 -35.92 5.80 9.90
N TRP A 274 -35.34 6.13 11.06
CA TRP A 274 -33.92 5.84 11.30
C TRP A 274 -33.64 4.33 11.36
N LEU A 275 -34.51 3.54 12.01
CA LEU A 275 -34.40 2.08 12.05
C LEU A 275 -34.58 1.41 10.68
N ALA A 276 -35.36 2.01 9.76
CA ALA A 276 -35.54 1.52 8.40
C ALA A 276 -34.35 1.81 7.48
N ASP A 277 -33.54 2.82 7.81
CA ASP A 277 -32.38 3.31 7.05
C ASP A 277 -31.03 2.85 7.67
N GLU A 278 -31.03 2.00 8.72
CA GLU A 278 -29.83 1.30 9.20
C GLU A 278 -29.57 0.03 8.36
N PRO A 279 -28.30 -0.31 8.04
CA PRO A 279 -27.97 -1.51 7.26
C PRO A 279 -28.41 -2.78 7.98
N ARG A 280 -28.85 -3.79 7.23
CA ARG A 280 -29.37 -5.06 7.77
C ARG A 280 -28.35 -6.18 7.70
N GLY A 281 -27.40 -6.12 6.77
CA GLY A 281 -26.20 -6.94 6.76
C GLY A 281 -24.99 -6.21 6.17
N ALA A 282 -23.91 -6.96 6.02
CA ALA A 282 -22.73 -6.59 5.22
C ALA A 282 -22.07 -7.87 4.69
N ALA A 283 -21.42 -7.77 3.53
CA ALA A 283 -20.56 -8.81 2.99
C ALA A 283 -19.15 -8.23 2.70
N TRP A 284 -18.11 -9.07 2.72
CA TRP A 284 -16.77 -8.67 2.30
C TRP A 284 -15.89 -9.86 1.94
N VAL A 285 -14.81 -9.60 1.19
CA VAL A 285 -13.76 -10.58 0.90
C VAL A 285 -12.76 -10.63 2.07
N ILE A 286 -12.52 -11.82 2.61
CA ILE A 286 -11.48 -12.11 3.61
C ILE A 286 -10.20 -12.60 2.92
N ASP A 287 -10.34 -13.52 1.96
CA ASP A 287 -9.26 -14.04 1.12
C ASP A 287 -9.79 -14.19 -0.32
N ASP A 288 -8.96 -13.86 -1.30
CA ASP A 288 -9.26 -14.10 -2.72
C ASP A 288 -9.15 -15.59 -3.10
N GLY A 289 -8.49 -16.42 -2.28
CA GLY A 289 -8.28 -17.86 -2.50
C GLY A 289 -7.26 -18.19 -3.62
N GLY A 290 -7.14 -17.30 -4.61
CA GLY A 290 -6.26 -17.45 -5.75
C GLY A 290 -6.65 -18.62 -6.66
N ALA A 291 -5.67 -19.14 -7.41
CA ALA A 291 -5.92 -20.19 -8.39
C ALA A 291 -6.14 -21.60 -7.79
N HIS A 292 -6.09 -21.78 -6.47
CA HIS A 292 -5.96 -23.09 -5.82
C HIS A 292 -6.76 -23.28 -4.51
N ARG A 293 -7.35 -22.23 -3.93
CA ARG A 293 -8.29 -22.33 -2.80
C ARG A 293 -9.65 -21.67 -3.10
N PRO A 294 -10.72 -21.97 -2.35
CA PRO A 294 -11.93 -21.16 -2.38
C PRO A 294 -11.61 -19.73 -1.93
N ALA A 295 -12.32 -18.74 -2.48
CA ALA A 295 -12.32 -17.40 -1.93
C ALA A 295 -13.12 -17.42 -0.61
N LEU A 296 -12.66 -16.68 0.39
CA LEU A 296 -13.28 -16.62 1.72
C LEU A 296 -14.01 -15.29 1.89
N PHE A 297 -15.24 -15.34 2.40
CA PHE A 297 -16.11 -14.18 2.53
C PHE A 297 -16.64 -14.06 3.95
N GLY A 298 -16.60 -12.85 4.50
CA GLY A 298 -17.35 -12.53 5.71
C GLY A 298 -18.77 -12.15 5.34
N LEU A 299 -19.75 -12.72 6.04
CA LEU A 299 -21.17 -12.43 5.90
C LEU A 299 -21.74 -12.10 7.28
N ALA A 300 -22.18 -10.85 7.46
CA ALA A 300 -22.68 -10.35 8.74
C ALA A 300 -24.17 -10.06 8.69
N ASN A 301 -24.91 -10.60 9.65
CA ASN A 301 -26.33 -10.30 9.87
C ASN A 301 -26.45 -9.29 11.02
N PHE A 302 -26.98 -8.11 10.72
CA PHE A 302 -27.22 -7.04 11.68
C PHE A 302 -28.68 -6.95 12.13
N THR A 303 -29.50 -7.97 11.83
CA THR A 303 -30.87 -8.07 12.30
C THR A 303 -30.99 -8.99 13.52
N GLU A 304 -32.13 -8.87 14.18
CA GLU A 304 -32.47 -9.63 15.41
C GLU A 304 -33.23 -10.93 15.08
N ARG A 305 -33.14 -11.37 13.82
CA ARG A 305 -33.76 -12.58 13.26
C ARG A 305 -32.71 -13.30 12.44
N ALA A 306 -32.86 -14.61 12.26
CA ALA A 306 -32.02 -15.33 11.31
C ALA A 306 -32.29 -14.81 9.88
N ALA A 307 -31.23 -14.65 9.09
CA ALA A 307 -31.29 -14.14 7.72
C ALA A 307 -30.64 -15.15 6.77
N THR A 308 -31.29 -15.45 5.65
CA THR A 308 -30.64 -16.19 4.56
C THR A 308 -29.57 -15.30 3.92
N ALA A 309 -28.40 -15.87 3.68
CA ALA A 309 -27.35 -15.24 2.89
C ALA A 309 -26.92 -16.18 1.77
N SER A 310 -26.47 -15.60 0.66
CA SER A 310 -25.95 -16.36 -0.48
C SER A 310 -24.75 -15.68 -1.11
N LEU A 311 -23.84 -16.48 -1.67
CA LEU A 311 -22.78 -16.04 -2.56
C LEU A 311 -23.04 -16.60 -3.96
N SER A 312 -22.78 -15.83 -5.00
CA SER A 312 -22.96 -16.26 -6.39
C SER A 312 -21.88 -15.72 -7.31
N GLY A 313 -21.24 -16.60 -8.07
CA GLY A 313 -20.14 -16.27 -9.00
C GLY A 313 -19.80 -17.45 -9.91
N ASP A 314 -19.48 -17.19 -11.17
CA ASP A 314 -19.18 -18.20 -12.20
C ASP A 314 -20.21 -19.35 -12.35
N GLY A 315 -21.47 -19.08 -12.01
CA GLY A 315 -22.55 -20.07 -12.02
C GLY A 315 -22.61 -20.97 -10.77
N ASN A 316 -21.62 -20.89 -9.88
CA ASN A 316 -21.69 -21.48 -8.55
C ASN A 316 -22.53 -20.60 -7.62
N VAL A 317 -23.33 -21.23 -6.75
CA VAL A 317 -24.10 -20.56 -5.71
C VAL A 317 -23.91 -21.31 -4.39
N GLU A 318 -23.53 -20.59 -3.34
CA GLU A 318 -23.47 -21.07 -1.96
C GLU A 318 -24.56 -20.34 -1.14
N MET A 319 -25.19 -21.03 -0.19
CA MET A 319 -26.22 -20.45 0.67
C MET A 319 -26.00 -20.87 2.12
N THR A 320 -26.17 -19.94 3.05
CA THR A 320 -26.11 -20.19 4.51
C THR A 320 -27.24 -19.46 5.24
N LEU A 321 -27.52 -19.88 6.47
CA LEU A 321 -28.39 -19.17 7.40
C LEU A 321 -27.52 -18.42 8.41
N LEU A 322 -27.54 -17.10 8.37
CA LEU A 322 -26.86 -16.26 9.35
C LEU A 322 -27.73 -16.09 10.59
N GLU A 323 -27.20 -16.49 11.74
CA GLU A 323 -27.84 -16.26 13.04
C GLU A 323 -28.01 -14.76 13.35
N PRO A 324 -28.97 -14.37 14.21
CA PRO A 324 -29.13 -12.98 14.65
C PRO A 324 -27.82 -12.39 15.18
N LEU A 325 -27.50 -11.16 14.78
CA LEU A 325 -26.33 -10.40 15.26
C LEU A 325 -24.99 -11.18 15.17
N SER A 326 -24.80 -11.96 14.11
CA SER A 326 -23.63 -12.83 13.90
C SER A 326 -22.82 -12.48 12.66
N VAL A 327 -21.59 -12.96 12.61
CA VAL A 327 -20.77 -13.09 11.40
C VAL A 327 -20.50 -14.57 11.14
N GLN A 328 -20.60 -14.99 9.89
CA GLN A 328 -20.10 -16.28 9.41
C GLN A 328 -19.03 -16.07 8.32
N VAL A 329 -18.19 -17.09 8.13
CA VAL A 329 -17.29 -17.20 6.97
C VAL A 329 -17.90 -18.22 6.00
N ALA A 330 -18.02 -17.85 4.73
CA ALA A 330 -18.44 -18.73 3.64
C ALA A 330 -17.31 -18.84 2.59
N ALA A 331 -17.31 -19.89 1.77
CA ALA A 331 -16.11 -20.36 1.06
C ALA A 331 -16.39 -20.75 -0.41
N LEU A 332 -16.72 -19.76 -1.24
CA LEU A 332 -17.10 -19.98 -2.63
C LEU A 332 -15.89 -20.42 -3.47
N ARG A 333 -16.00 -21.61 -4.09
CA ARG A 333 -15.10 -22.01 -5.18
C ARG A 333 -15.53 -21.34 -6.47
N LEU A 334 -14.57 -20.75 -7.19
CA LEU A 334 -14.77 -20.08 -8.47
C LEU A 334 -14.12 -20.89 -9.60
N ALA A 335 -14.44 -20.56 -10.86
CA ALA A 335 -13.72 -21.15 -11.97
C ALA A 335 -12.29 -20.60 -12.01
N ARG A 336 -11.33 -21.38 -12.53
CA ARG A 336 -9.99 -20.84 -12.81
C ARG A 336 -10.08 -19.90 -14.00
N GLY A 337 -9.80 -18.62 -13.79
CA GLY A 337 -9.83 -17.58 -14.82
C GLY A 337 -8.67 -16.59 -14.67
N GLU A 338 -8.25 -16.01 -15.80
CA GLU A 338 -7.17 -15.02 -15.88
C GLU A 338 -7.63 -13.59 -15.57
N ARG A 339 -8.86 -13.41 -15.07
CA ARG A 339 -9.53 -12.11 -14.93
C ARG A 339 -10.12 -11.96 -13.54
N ALA A 340 -10.25 -10.70 -13.11
CA ALA A 340 -11.00 -10.37 -11.91
C ALA A 340 -12.44 -10.90 -12.03
N GLN A 341 -12.90 -11.58 -10.99
CA GLN A 341 -14.25 -12.14 -10.91
C GLN A 341 -15.11 -11.26 -10.01
N ARG A 342 -16.42 -11.23 -10.25
CA ARG A 342 -17.39 -10.56 -9.38
C ARG A 342 -18.27 -11.60 -8.72
N VAL A 343 -18.34 -11.56 -7.39
CA VAL A 343 -19.28 -12.34 -6.60
C VAL A 343 -20.36 -11.42 -6.08
N THR A 344 -21.60 -11.66 -6.49
CA THR A 344 -22.75 -11.04 -5.84
C THR A 344 -23.03 -11.81 -4.55
N ALA A 345 -22.98 -11.10 -3.43
CA ALA A 345 -23.44 -11.58 -2.14
C ALA A 345 -24.81 -10.96 -1.80
N LEU A 346 -25.69 -11.75 -1.19
CA LEU A 346 -26.97 -11.29 -0.63
C LEU A 346 -26.98 -11.58 0.86
N VAL A 347 -27.50 -10.66 1.68
CA VAL A 347 -27.78 -10.88 3.11
C VAL A 347 -29.18 -10.38 3.43
N GLY A 348 -30.13 -11.31 3.53
CA GLY A 348 -31.56 -10.99 3.64
C GLY A 348 -32.08 -10.28 2.37
N GLU A 349 -32.27 -8.97 2.47
CA GLU A 349 -32.67 -8.10 1.34
C GLU A 349 -31.52 -7.25 0.79
N ASP A 350 -30.40 -7.15 1.53
CA ASP A 350 -29.26 -6.31 1.15
C ASP A 350 -28.39 -7.04 0.09
N ARG A 351 -27.99 -6.33 -0.97
CA ARG A 351 -27.13 -6.82 -2.06
C ARG A 351 -25.76 -6.14 -2.01
N PHE A 352 -24.71 -6.93 -2.20
CA PHE A 352 -23.31 -6.54 -2.22
C PHE A 352 -22.65 -7.13 -3.48
N ASP A 353 -21.77 -6.37 -4.14
CA ASP A 353 -21.10 -6.80 -5.37
C ASP A 353 -19.57 -6.75 -5.21
N LEU A 354 -19.00 -7.91 -4.88
CA LEU A 354 -17.63 -8.06 -4.41
C LEU A 354 -16.67 -8.41 -5.55
N ASP A 355 -15.73 -7.52 -5.85
CA ASP A 355 -14.69 -7.73 -6.86
C ASP A 355 -13.47 -8.49 -6.29
N LEU A 356 -13.06 -9.56 -7.01
CA LEU A 356 -12.05 -10.54 -6.61
C LEU A 356 -10.80 -10.52 -7.49
N THR A 357 -9.65 -10.71 -6.85
CA THR A 357 -8.31 -10.87 -7.45
C THR A 357 -7.96 -12.37 -7.52
N ALA A 358 -8.89 -13.19 -8.01
CA ALA A 358 -8.78 -14.64 -7.99
C ALA A 358 -7.70 -15.22 -8.94
N ALA A 359 -7.25 -14.43 -9.91
CA ALA A 359 -6.18 -14.83 -10.83
C ALA A 359 -4.80 -14.77 -10.14
N ALA A 360 -4.01 -15.83 -10.24
CA ALA A 360 -2.60 -15.80 -9.87
C ALA A 360 -1.85 -14.81 -10.78
N VAL A 361 -1.24 -13.77 -10.21
CA VAL A 361 -0.63 -12.70 -11.00
C VAL A 361 0.74 -13.16 -11.54
N PRO A 362 0.95 -13.21 -12.87
CA PRO A 362 2.19 -13.73 -13.45
C PRO A 362 3.38 -12.81 -13.17
N LEU A 363 4.40 -13.34 -12.50
CA LEU A 363 5.56 -12.59 -12.05
C LEU A 363 6.60 -12.44 -13.17
N SER A 364 6.48 -11.38 -13.96
CA SER A 364 7.39 -11.03 -15.08
C SER A 364 8.26 -9.82 -14.74
N PRO A 365 9.45 -9.66 -15.36
CA PRO A 365 10.28 -8.46 -15.21
C PRO A 365 9.50 -7.17 -15.55
N PRO A 366 9.71 -6.06 -14.80
CA PRO A 366 10.68 -5.88 -13.71
C PRO A 366 10.27 -6.49 -12.36
N GLY A 367 9.02 -6.96 -12.22
CA GLY A 367 8.47 -7.50 -10.98
C GLY A 367 6.99 -7.17 -10.80
N LEU A 368 6.38 -7.70 -9.74
CA LEU A 368 4.99 -7.43 -9.38
C LEU A 368 4.90 -6.16 -8.52
N ARG A 369 4.25 -5.12 -9.06
CA ARG A 369 3.89 -3.91 -8.32
C ARG A 369 2.72 -4.20 -7.38
N MET A 370 2.91 -3.91 -6.10
CA MET A 370 1.96 -4.14 -5.00
C MET A 370 1.61 -2.79 -4.37
N GLY A 371 0.71 -2.05 -5.03
CA GLY A 371 0.27 -0.74 -4.56
C GLY A 371 -0.94 -0.21 -5.34
N PRO A 372 -1.76 0.67 -4.73
CA PRO A 372 -1.58 1.26 -3.40
C PRO A 372 -1.78 0.28 -2.23
N LEU A 373 -0.99 0.43 -1.15
CA LEU A 373 -1.39 -0.12 0.15
C LEU A 373 -2.68 0.61 0.55
N THR A 374 -3.75 -0.14 0.70
CA THR A 374 -5.09 0.39 0.95
C THR A 374 -5.31 0.51 2.45
N PRO A 375 -5.70 1.68 3.01
CA PRO A 375 -5.95 1.83 4.44
C PRO A 375 -6.95 0.80 4.97
N GLU A 376 -6.83 0.47 6.26
CA GLU A 376 -7.82 -0.34 6.97
C GLU A 376 -9.21 0.30 6.86
N TRP A 377 -10.24 -0.52 6.68
CA TRP A 377 -11.61 0.00 6.63
C TRP A 377 -11.97 0.62 7.98
N THR A 378 -12.53 1.82 7.95
CA THR A 378 -13.25 2.34 9.11
C THR A 378 -14.66 1.76 9.12
N MET A 379 -15.31 1.69 10.28
CA MET A 379 -16.70 1.25 10.42
C MET A 379 -17.69 1.87 9.40
N PRO A 380 -17.71 3.20 9.15
CA PRO A 380 -18.61 3.78 8.14
C PRO A 380 -18.21 3.46 6.69
N VAL A 381 -16.95 3.08 6.42
CA VAL A 381 -16.47 2.69 5.09
C VAL A 381 -16.86 1.25 4.79
N TRP A 382 -16.65 0.33 5.74
CA TRP A 382 -17.09 -1.08 5.64
C TRP A 382 -18.61 -1.20 5.44
N LEU A 383 -19.40 -0.50 6.26
CA LEU A 383 -20.87 -0.52 6.18
C LEU A 383 -21.46 0.16 4.92
N ARG A 384 -20.62 0.58 3.96
CA ARG A 384 -21.01 1.26 2.72
C ARG A 384 -20.27 0.76 1.48
N GLU A 385 -19.44 -0.28 1.61
CA GLU A 385 -18.56 -0.82 0.56
C GLU A 385 -17.70 0.24 -0.16
N GLN A 386 -17.34 1.32 0.53
CA GLN A 386 -16.54 2.39 -0.07
C GLN A 386 -15.05 2.01 -0.05
N ALA A 387 -14.30 2.43 -1.07
CA ALA A 387 -12.85 2.41 -0.99
C ALA A 387 -12.40 3.45 0.05
N PRO A 388 -11.54 3.09 1.03
CA PRO A 388 -11.02 4.06 1.98
C PRO A 388 -10.11 5.07 1.26
N ALA A 389 -10.27 6.35 1.56
CA ALA A 389 -9.53 7.41 0.91
C ALA A 389 -8.02 7.32 1.21
N LEU A 390 -7.20 7.41 0.17
CA LEU A 390 -5.74 7.44 0.30
C LEU A 390 -5.27 8.83 0.74
N ASP A 391 -4.41 8.87 1.76
CA ASP A 391 -3.69 10.08 2.15
C ASP A 391 -2.37 10.17 1.36
N PRO A 392 -2.21 11.11 0.41
CA PRO A 392 -1.04 11.14 -0.49
C PRO A 392 0.28 11.48 0.21
N LEU A 393 0.24 11.98 1.45
CA LEU A 393 1.43 12.26 2.28
C LEU A 393 1.91 11.02 3.05
N TRP A 394 1.03 10.05 3.26
CA TRP A 394 1.28 8.87 4.09
C TRP A 394 1.10 7.54 3.35
N VAL A 395 0.92 7.57 2.03
CA VAL A 395 0.65 6.37 1.23
C VAL A 395 1.91 5.50 1.03
N GLY A 396 1.76 4.18 1.14
CA GLY A 396 2.84 3.19 0.88
C GLY A 396 2.57 2.28 -0.33
N ALA A 397 3.63 1.77 -0.96
CA ALA A 397 3.59 0.80 -2.06
C ALA A 397 4.80 -0.14 -2.01
N ALA A 398 4.71 -1.29 -2.68
CA ALA A 398 5.81 -2.27 -2.74
C ALA A 398 6.00 -2.86 -4.15
N LEU A 399 7.14 -3.53 -4.37
CA LEU A 399 7.52 -4.21 -5.61
C LEU A 399 8.23 -5.51 -5.26
N LEU A 400 7.69 -6.65 -5.71
CA LEU A 400 8.34 -7.95 -5.64
C LEU A 400 9.19 -8.14 -6.91
N GLN A 401 10.51 -8.20 -6.77
CA GLN A 401 11.47 -8.29 -7.87
C GLN A 401 12.52 -9.40 -7.65
N PRO A 402 13.21 -9.88 -8.70
CA PRO A 402 14.33 -10.80 -8.52
C PRO A 402 15.44 -10.16 -7.68
N ALA A 403 16.10 -10.95 -6.82
CA ALA A 403 17.14 -10.43 -5.94
C ALA A 403 18.37 -9.93 -6.72
N THR A 404 18.76 -8.67 -6.53
CA THR A 404 19.84 -8.06 -7.32
C THR A 404 21.17 -8.81 -7.11
N GLY A 405 21.72 -9.40 -8.18
CA GLY A 405 22.99 -10.13 -8.16
C GLY A 405 22.98 -11.47 -7.41
N ARG A 406 21.80 -12.04 -7.08
CA ARG A 406 21.65 -13.29 -6.32
C ARG A 406 20.49 -14.13 -6.82
N THR A 407 20.43 -15.40 -6.40
CA THR A 407 19.22 -16.21 -6.51
C THR A 407 18.19 -15.82 -5.44
N GLY A 408 16.91 -15.87 -5.78
CA GLY A 408 15.79 -15.55 -4.89
C GLY A 408 15.04 -14.27 -5.28
N TRP A 409 14.14 -13.84 -4.40
CA TRP A 409 13.26 -12.68 -4.61
C TRP A 409 13.38 -11.69 -3.44
N GLU A 410 13.20 -10.41 -3.73
CA GLU A 410 13.20 -9.34 -2.75
C GLU A 410 11.96 -8.44 -2.93
N VAL A 411 11.42 -7.97 -1.80
CA VAL A 411 10.31 -7.01 -1.75
C VAL A 411 10.89 -5.65 -1.42
N TYR A 412 10.97 -4.79 -2.44
CA TYR A 412 11.20 -3.35 -2.24
C TYR A 412 9.90 -2.70 -1.74
N VAL A 413 9.99 -1.72 -0.86
CA VAL A 413 8.84 -0.99 -0.31
C VAL A 413 9.18 0.51 -0.26
N GLU A 414 8.28 1.36 -0.75
CA GLU A 414 8.37 2.83 -0.66
C GLU A 414 7.24 3.35 0.25
N CYS A 415 7.61 4.05 1.32
CA CYS A 415 6.68 4.57 2.32
C CYS A 415 6.84 6.09 2.43
N ARG A 416 5.82 6.85 2.01
CA ARG A 416 5.79 8.32 2.23
C ARG A 416 5.39 8.62 3.67
N GLY A 417 6.01 9.64 4.24
CA GLY A 417 5.75 10.13 5.60
C GLY A 417 6.77 11.18 6.01
N VAL A 418 6.34 12.23 6.73
CA VAL A 418 7.24 13.27 7.25
C VAL A 418 8.06 12.75 8.43
N GLU A 419 7.50 11.80 9.18
CA GLU A 419 8.11 11.18 10.35
C GLU A 419 8.25 9.67 10.13
N ALA A 420 9.47 9.16 10.28
CA ALA A 420 9.77 7.72 10.32
C ALA A 420 9.48 7.10 11.69
N ALA A 421 9.28 7.92 12.72
CA ALA A 421 9.18 7.51 14.11
C ALA A 421 7.93 6.64 14.37
N GLY A 422 8.12 5.33 14.54
CA GLY A 422 7.05 4.37 14.82
C GLY A 422 6.38 3.78 13.59
N ASP A 423 6.78 4.21 12.38
CA ASP A 423 6.36 3.64 11.11
C ASP A 423 7.04 2.28 10.86
N TRP A 424 6.26 1.27 10.48
CA TRP A 424 6.78 -0.05 10.17
C TRP A 424 5.96 -0.77 9.10
N VAL A 425 6.66 -1.64 8.36
CA VAL A 425 6.11 -2.54 7.34
C VAL A 425 6.26 -3.99 7.83
N ARG A 426 5.30 -4.85 7.51
CA ARG A 426 5.36 -6.30 7.73
C ARG A 426 4.99 -7.02 6.43
N VAL A 427 5.96 -7.69 5.84
CA VAL A 427 5.77 -8.56 4.68
C VAL A 427 5.45 -9.96 5.19
N VAL A 428 4.28 -10.49 4.84
CA VAL A 428 3.78 -11.79 5.32
C VAL A 428 3.75 -12.78 4.16
N VAL A 429 4.32 -13.97 4.37
CA VAL A 429 4.42 -15.04 3.36
C VAL A 429 3.67 -16.28 3.81
N GLY A 430 2.96 -16.92 2.88
CA GLY A 430 2.01 -18.00 3.13
C GLY A 430 0.55 -17.51 3.11
N GLY A 431 -0.36 -18.43 3.44
CA GLY A 431 -1.80 -18.26 3.28
C GLY A 431 -2.48 -17.66 4.51
N VAL A 432 -3.81 -17.48 4.43
CA VAL A 432 -4.62 -17.19 5.62
C VAL A 432 -4.64 -18.38 6.59
N ASP A 433 -4.74 -19.62 6.08
CA ASP A 433 -4.73 -20.84 6.92
C ASP A 433 -3.35 -21.17 7.52
N VAL A 434 -2.28 -20.81 6.81
CA VAL A 434 -0.89 -21.18 7.14
C VAL A 434 0.04 -20.02 6.76
N ALA A 435 0.25 -19.08 7.68
CA ALA A 435 1.34 -18.13 7.59
C ALA A 435 2.67 -18.89 7.76
N LEU A 436 3.46 -18.99 6.69
CA LEU A 436 4.78 -19.63 6.70
C LEU A 436 5.79 -18.77 7.47
N GLY A 437 5.64 -17.45 7.41
CA GLY A 437 6.45 -16.51 8.16
C GLY A 437 6.08 -15.05 7.86
N ALA A 438 6.72 -14.14 8.58
CA ALA A 438 6.64 -12.71 8.30
C ALA A 438 7.98 -12.02 8.57
N VAL A 439 8.25 -10.93 7.87
CA VAL A 439 9.36 -10.02 8.15
C VAL A 439 8.76 -8.66 8.50
N ARG A 440 8.96 -8.20 9.73
CA ARG A 440 8.65 -6.83 10.14
C ARG A 440 9.92 -5.98 10.07
N ILE A 441 9.79 -4.78 9.52
CA ILE A 441 10.84 -3.78 9.39
C ILE A 441 10.31 -2.42 9.89
N GLY A 442 10.99 -1.84 10.87
CA GLY A 442 10.79 -0.45 11.28
C GLY A 442 11.59 0.51 10.41
N ALA A 443 11.08 1.74 10.24
CA ALA A 443 11.80 2.80 9.53
C ALA A 443 13.10 3.24 10.23
N ASP A 444 13.29 2.83 11.50
CA ASP A 444 14.52 2.96 12.30
C ASP A 444 15.61 1.93 11.96
N GLY A 445 15.36 1.02 11.02
CA GLY A 445 16.27 -0.06 10.64
C GLY A 445 16.09 -1.34 11.45
N THR A 446 15.15 -1.40 12.40
CA THR A 446 14.86 -2.66 13.12
C THR A 446 14.26 -3.69 12.17
N VAL A 447 14.76 -4.93 12.22
CA VAL A 447 14.25 -6.06 11.42
C VAL A 447 13.99 -7.25 12.34
N SER A 448 12.80 -7.83 12.29
CA SER A 448 12.43 -9.02 13.06
C SER A 448 11.67 -10.01 12.19
N GLY A 449 12.12 -11.27 12.16
CA GLY A 449 11.51 -12.34 11.40
C GLY A 449 10.71 -13.33 12.26
N GLU A 450 9.62 -13.84 11.71
CA GLU A 450 8.71 -14.83 12.31
C GLU A 450 8.66 -16.10 11.43
N GLY A 451 8.60 -17.29 12.03
CA GLY A 451 8.50 -18.56 11.30
C GLY A 451 9.68 -18.83 10.36
N SER A 452 9.40 -19.26 9.12
CA SER A 452 10.40 -19.43 8.05
C SER A 452 11.21 -18.15 7.75
N CYS A 453 10.65 -16.98 8.07
CA CYS A 453 11.27 -15.69 7.84
C CYS A 453 12.19 -15.23 8.99
N SER A 454 12.39 -16.05 10.03
CA SER A 454 13.25 -15.73 11.20
C SER A 454 14.71 -15.38 10.86
N GLY A 455 15.23 -15.84 9.73
CA GLY A 455 16.57 -15.49 9.22
C GLY A 455 16.60 -14.34 8.20
N ALA A 456 15.47 -13.69 7.91
CA ALA A 456 15.37 -12.67 6.87
C ALA A 456 16.20 -11.42 7.16
N ARG A 457 16.59 -10.71 6.10
CA ARG A 457 17.39 -9.48 6.19
C ARG A 457 16.69 -8.34 5.45
N GLY A 458 16.66 -7.19 6.11
CA GLY A 458 16.19 -5.93 5.56
C GLY A 458 17.33 -4.94 5.40
N GLU A 459 17.27 -4.13 4.35
CA GLU A 459 18.08 -2.92 4.18
C GLU A 459 17.11 -1.72 4.19
N VAL A 460 17.36 -0.73 5.04
CA VAL A 460 16.48 0.45 5.22
C VAL A 460 17.23 1.72 4.84
N ARG A 461 16.57 2.60 4.07
CA ARG A 461 17.08 3.92 3.70
C ARG A 461 16.00 4.97 3.97
N VAL A 462 16.33 5.99 4.74
CA VAL A 462 15.46 7.12 5.05
C VAL A 462 15.88 8.34 4.23
N GLU A 463 14.91 9.07 3.69
CA GLU A 463 15.08 10.29 2.89
C GLU A 463 14.09 11.36 3.36
N THR A 464 14.21 12.59 2.87
CA THR A 464 13.28 13.67 3.22
C THR A 464 11.86 13.37 2.73
N GLY A 465 10.94 13.07 3.65
CA GLY A 465 9.52 12.81 3.36
C GLY A 465 9.18 11.38 2.91
N ARG A 466 10.14 10.45 2.93
CA ARG A 466 9.90 9.02 2.66
C ARG A 466 11.00 8.13 3.24
N TRP A 467 10.70 6.85 3.43
CA TRP A 467 11.69 5.81 3.66
C TRP A 467 11.43 4.60 2.77
N THR A 468 12.44 3.76 2.58
CA THR A 468 12.37 2.60 1.67
C THR A 468 12.92 1.33 2.31
N ALA A 469 12.06 0.30 2.35
CA ALA A 469 12.34 -1.12 2.58
C ALA A 469 13.07 -1.81 1.40
N LEU A 470 14.06 -2.67 1.66
CA LEU A 470 14.37 -3.81 0.79
C LEU A 470 14.44 -5.10 1.62
N VAL A 471 13.49 -6.01 1.41
CA VAL A 471 13.29 -7.24 2.19
C VAL A 471 13.71 -8.44 1.35
N ARG A 472 14.75 -9.19 1.73
CA ARG A 472 15.07 -10.45 1.03
C ARG A 472 14.24 -11.61 1.60
N LEU A 473 13.47 -12.28 0.75
CA LEU A 473 12.63 -13.41 1.15
C LEU A 473 13.48 -14.71 1.20
N PRO A 474 13.30 -15.58 2.21
CA PRO A 474 13.92 -16.91 2.21
C PRO A 474 13.41 -17.75 1.04
N LEU A 475 14.27 -18.60 0.47
CA LEU A 475 13.87 -19.54 -0.58
C LEU A 475 12.84 -20.55 -0.07
N GLU A 476 12.88 -20.85 1.22
CA GLU A 476 11.98 -21.75 1.95
C GLU A 476 10.57 -21.15 2.13
N ALA A 477 10.42 -19.83 1.99
CA ALA A 477 9.12 -19.15 2.00
C ALA A 477 8.54 -18.98 0.59
N LEU A 478 9.34 -19.23 -0.46
CA LEU A 478 8.96 -19.11 -1.85
C LEU A 478 8.52 -20.50 -2.36
N GLY A 479 7.21 -20.70 -2.51
CA GLY A 479 6.65 -21.95 -3.03
C GLY A 479 7.13 -22.26 -4.45
N SER A 480 7.12 -23.54 -4.82
CA SER A 480 7.74 -24.04 -6.07
C SER A 480 7.14 -23.47 -7.36
N GLU A 481 5.88 -23.04 -7.32
CA GLU A 481 5.14 -22.47 -8.46
C GLU A 481 4.34 -21.20 -8.10
N LEU A 482 3.97 -21.04 -6.82
CA LEU A 482 3.12 -19.95 -6.32
C LEU A 482 3.68 -19.39 -5.02
N VAL A 483 3.63 -18.06 -4.87
CA VAL A 483 4.03 -17.34 -3.66
C VAL A 483 2.82 -16.58 -3.15
N GLU A 484 2.41 -16.88 -1.92
CA GLU A 484 1.32 -16.18 -1.25
C GLU A 484 1.93 -15.05 -0.41
N LEU A 485 1.64 -13.81 -0.79
CA LEU A 485 2.32 -12.63 -0.26
C LEU A 485 1.28 -11.60 0.21
N GLY A 486 1.62 -10.82 1.22
CA GLY A 486 0.86 -9.66 1.64
C GLY A 486 1.78 -8.64 2.29
N VAL A 487 1.43 -7.36 2.18
CA VAL A 487 2.20 -6.26 2.77
C VAL A 487 1.27 -5.48 3.69
N GLU A 488 1.63 -5.40 4.97
CA GLU A 488 0.99 -4.58 6.00
C GLU A 488 1.93 -3.41 6.33
N ARG A 489 1.40 -2.21 6.51
CA ARG A 489 2.13 -1.06 7.07
C ARG A 489 1.28 -0.41 8.13
N VAL A 490 1.89 0.03 9.23
CA VAL A 490 1.30 0.98 10.16
C VAL A 490 2.19 2.21 10.18
N ASP A 491 1.64 3.37 9.82
CA ASP A 491 2.38 4.63 9.77
C ASP A 491 2.66 5.21 11.17
N ALA A 492 3.45 6.28 11.24
CA ALA A 492 3.79 6.97 12.50
C ALA A 492 2.58 7.51 13.28
N ARG A 493 1.40 7.63 12.64
CA ARG A 493 0.13 8.05 13.26
C ARG A 493 -0.66 6.87 13.82
N GLY A 494 -0.18 5.64 13.64
CA GLY A 494 -0.88 4.41 13.96
C GLY A 494 -1.91 3.97 12.91
N VAL A 495 -1.95 4.60 11.73
CA VAL A 495 -2.91 4.24 10.67
C VAL A 495 -2.37 3.04 9.88
N ARG A 496 -3.15 1.96 9.85
CA ARG A 496 -2.81 0.76 9.09
C ARG A 496 -3.23 0.85 7.63
N SER A 497 -2.42 0.28 6.74
CA SER A 497 -2.72 0.05 5.33
C SER A 497 -2.15 -1.31 4.86
N THR A 498 -2.81 -1.96 3.91
CA THR A 498 -2.52 -3.33 3.50
C THR A 498 -2.70 -3.59 2.00
N TRP A 499 -2.00 -4.61 1.49
CA TRP A 499 -2.15 -5.16 0.13
C TRP A 499 -2.15 -6.70 0.21
N PRO A 500 -2.99 -7.42 -0.57
CA PRO A 500 -3.82 -6.94 -1.69
C PRO A 500 -5.11 -6.20 -1.31
N ARG A 501 -5.59 -6.30 -0.07
CA ARG A 501 -6.86 -5.71 0.37
C ARG A 501 -6.73 -4.90 1.66
N ALA A 502 -7.67 -3.99 1.88
CA ALA A 502 -7.93 -3.43 3.20
C ALA A 502 -8.33 -4.55 4.18
N LEU A 503 -7.87 -4.45 5.43
CA LEU A 503 -8.42 -5.25 6.54
C LEU A 503 -9.68 -4.58 7.11
N GLY A 504 -10.51 -5.36 7.80
CA GLY A 504 -11.62 -4.83 8.60
C GLY A 504 -11.15 -4.31 9.97
N PRO A 505 -11.81 -3.29 10.55
CA PRO A 505 -11.36 -2.50 11.72
C PRO A 505 -11.18 -3.26 13.06
N TRP A 506 -11.30 -4.58 13.04
CA TRP A 506 -11.17 -5.50 14.16
C TRP A 506 -9.96 -6.45 14.02
N GLY A 507 -9.23 -6.42 12.89
CA GLY A 507 -8.12 -7.34 12.59
C GLY A 507 -6.83 -7.03 13.34
N GLY A 508 -6.91 -6.60 14.60
CA GLY A 508 -5.77 -6.12 15.39
C GLY A 508 -4.85 -7.25 15.85
N GLY A 509 -3.54 -7.12 15.59
CA GLY A 509 -2.52 -8.06 16.07
C GLY A 509 -2.23 -9.24 15.14
N GLY A 510 -1.83 -8.95 13.89
CA GLY A 510 -1.38 -9.94 12.91
C GLY A 510 -2.51 -10.41 11.99
N GLY A 511 -2.77 -9.66 10.91
CA GLY A 511 -3.95 -9.81 10.05
C GLY A 511 -4.01 -11.04 9.12
N ARG A 512 -3.68 -12.23 9.61
CA ARG A 512 -4.04 -13.54 9.01
C ARG A 512 -4.45 -14.47 10.15
N GLY A 513 -5.59 -15.12 10.04
CA GLY A 513 -6.25 -15.81 11.16
C GLY A 513 -5.33 -16.82 11.86
N THR A 514 -5.16 -16.68 13.17
CA THR A 514 -4.50 -17.72 13.98
C THR A 514 -5.41 -18.94 14.02
N GLY A 515 -5.20 -19.86 13.08
CA GLY A 515 -6.15 -20.90 12.66
C GLY A 515 -7.01 -21.49 13.77
N GLY A 516 -8.27 -21.05 13.83
CA GLY A 516 -9.31 -21.68 14.64
C GLY A 516 -9.49 -23.12 14.16
N ARG A 517 -8.96 -24.07 14.93
CA ARG A 517 -8.84 -25.48 14.54
C ARG A 517 -10.21 -26.10 14.28
N LEU A 518 -10.64 -26.10 13.01
CA LEU A 518 -11.90 -26.70 12.56
C LEU A 518 -11.98 -28.13 13.08
N ALA A 519 -13.01 -28.41 13.89
CA ALA A 519 -13.20 -29.70 14.51
C ALA A 519 -13.55 -30.73 13.43
N GLY A 520 -12.68 -31.73 13.24
CA GLY A 520 -12.86 -32.77 12.24
C GLY A 520 -14.04 -33.70 12.57
N GLY A 521 -15.23 -33.35 12.11
CA GLY A 521 -16.37 -34.26 12.04
C GLY A 521 -16.29 -35.16 10.81
N GLY A 522 -16.69 -36.43 10.94
CA GLY A 522 -16.74 -37.39 9.82
C GLY A 522 -15.67 -38.47 9.88
N GLY A 523 -15.78 -39.37 10.85
CA GLY A 523 -14.88 -40.54 11.02
C GLY A 523 -15.66 -41.82 11.33
N GLU A 524 -16.80 -42.04 10.67
CA GLU A 524 -17.60 -43.24 10.90
C GLU A 524 -16.98 -44.51 10.29
N GLY A 525 -16.96 -45.58 11.09
CA GLY A 525 -17.18 -46.94 10.60
C GLY A 525 -15.95 -47.73 10.13
N ARG A 526 -15.47 -48.61 11.02
CA ARG A 526 -15.65 -50.06 10.74
C ARG A 526 -15.65 -50.91 12.00
N ALA A 527 -16.33 -52.06 11.90
CA ALA A 527 -16.48 -53.03 12.97
C ALA A 527 -15.40 -54.14 12.91
N GLY A 528 -15.12 -54.71 14.07
CA GLY A 528 -14.16 -55.80 14.29
C GLY A 528 -13.65 -55.73 15.73
N GLY A 529 -13.81 -56.71 16.62
CA GLY A 529 -14.30 -58.08 16.42
C GLY A 529 -13.15 -59.07 16.58
N GLY A 530 -12.96 -59.59 17.79
CA GLY A 530 -11.85 -60.46 18.17
C GLY A 530 -11.49 -60.25 19.64
N GLY A 531 -10.92 -61.27 20.30
CA GLY A 531 -10.55 -61.18 21.71
C GLY A 531 -9.38 -62.09 22.10
N GLY A 532 -8.80 -61.80 23.26
CA GLY A 532 -7.77 -62.56 23.98
C GLY A 532 -7.58 -61.84 25.33
N ARG A 533 -7.54 -62.49 26.51
CA ARG A 533 -6.73 -63.61 27.01
C ARG A 533 -5.22 -63.31 27.06
N GLY A 534 -4.65 -63.53 28.25
CA GLY A 534 -3.28 -63.17 28.63
C GLY A 534 -3.26 -61.91 29.50
N GLY A 535 -2.77 -61.91 30.74
CA GLY A 535 -2.25 -63.02 31.54
C GLY A 535 -0.79 -63.33 31.23
N GLY A 536 0.12 -62.68 31.96
CA GLY A 536 1.56 -62.66 31.74
C GLY A 536 2.10 -61.31 32.19
#